data_AF-A0A091R5W5-F1
#
_entry.id   AF-A0A091R5W5-F1
#
_cell.length_a   1.000
_cell.length_b   1.000
_cell.length_c   1.000
_cell.angle_alpha   90.00
_cell.angle_beta   90.00
_cell.angle_gamma   90.00
#
_symmetry.space_group_name_H-M   'P 1'
#
loop_
_entity.id
_entity.type
_entity.pdbx_description
1 polymer ?
#
loop_
_entity_poly.entity_id
_entity_poly.type
_entity_poly.pdbx_seq_one_letter_code
_entity_poly.pdbx_strand_id
1 'polypeptide(L)'
;AKNCAYCPYSRFPVGAALLTAGGEIFSGCNVENACYSLGVCAERTAIQKAISEGHTSFKAMAITSDMGDNFIVPCGACRQVMREFGTDWDVYLTKADGTYIMKRLEEKKKLLPLSFKPEDLKK
;
A
#
# COMPACT_ATOMS: atom_id res chain seq x y z
N ALA A 1 -5.02 8.64 9.08
CA ALA A 1 -4.11 7.49 8.84
C ALA A 1 -2.68 7.81 9.27
N LYS A 2 -1.97 8.74 8.58
CA LYS A 2 -0.55 9.07 8.85
C LYS A 2 -0.25 9.46 10.31
N ASN A 3 -1.13 10.23 10.96
CA ASN A 3 -0.95 10.66 12.36
C ASN A 3 -0.90 9.52 13.38
N CYS A 4 -1.29 8.30 13.00
CA CYS A 4 -1.24 7.12 13.87
C CYS A 4 0.05 6.31 13.70
N ALA A 5 0.96 6.73 12.82
CA ALA A 5 2.20 6.00 12.54
C ALA A 5 3.05 5.83 13.81
N TYR A 6 3.50 4.61 14.06
CA TYR A 6 4.51 4.32 15.06
C TYR A 6 5.85 4.19 14.36
N CYS A 7 6.58 5.29 14.23
CA CYS A 7 7.86 5.34 13.52
C CYS A 7 8.95 6.09 14.30
N PRO A 8 9.26 5.71 15.55
CA PRO A 8 10.24 6.44 16.36
C PRO A 8 11.67 6.31 15.82
N TYR A 9 11.96 5.28 15.00
CA TYR A 9 13.31 4.99 14.51
C TYR A 9 13.60 5.77 13.23
N SER A 10 12.74 5.66 12.21
CA SER A 10 12.93 6.43 10.96
C SER A 10 12.47 7.88 11.05
N ARG A 11 11.52 8.17 11.95
CA ARG A 11 10.76 9.44 11.98
C ARG A 11 10.11 9.77 10.63
N PHE A 12 9.74 8.74 9.88
CA PHE A 12 9.13 8.85 8.56
C PHE A 12 7.71 8.26 8.59
N PRO A 13 6.69 9.07 8.88
CA PRO A 13 5.32 8.59 9.00
C PRO A 13 4.70 8.39 7.61
N VAL A 14 4.10 7.22 7.41
CA VAL A 14 3.40 6.84 6.19
C VAL A 14 1.96 6.45 6.55
N GLY A 15 1.00 6.95 5.78
CA GLY A 15 -0.41 6.58 5.87
C GLY A 15 -0.89 5.94 4.57
N ALA A 16 -1.81 4.99 4.69
CA ALA A 16 -2.52 4.41 3.56
C ALA A 16 -4.03 4.38 3.83
N ALA A 17 -4.84 4.50 2.78
CA ALA A 17 -6.28 4.30 2.80
C ALA A 17 -6.68 3.41 1.63
N LEU A 18 -7.31 2.28 1.93
CA LEU A 18 -7.76 1.27 0.97
C LEU A 18 -9.27 1.35 0.80
N LEU A 19 -9.74 1.47 -0.43
CA LEU A 19 -11.14 1.44 -0.82
C LEU A 19 -11.51 0.04 -1.31
N THR A 20 -12.46 -0.60 -0.67
CA THR A 20 -12.99 -1.91 -1.09
C THR A 20 -13.93 -1.79 -2.29
N ALA A 21 -14.28 -2.92 -2.90
CA ALA A 21 -15.34 -2.97 -3.90
C ALA A 21 -16.72 -2.54 -3.36
N GLY A 22 -17.00 -2.81 -2.08
CA GLY A 22 -18.25 -2.43 -1.38
C GLY A 22 -18.35 -0.93 -1.05
N GLY A 23 -17.23 -0.21 -1.07
CA GLY A 23 -17.17 1.23 -0.79
C GLY A 23 -16.66 1.57 0.60
N GLU A 24 -16.36 0.58 1.44
CA GLU A 24 -15.73 0.75 2.74
C GLU A 24 -14.27 1.21 2.61
N ILE A 25 -13.82 2.01 3.59
CA ILE A 25 -12.46 2.53 3.64
C ILE A 25 -11.72 1.97 4.85
N PHE A 26 -10.58 1.33 4.59
CA PHE A 26 -9.67 0.82 5.61
C PHE A 26 -8.37 1.63 5.61
N SER A 27 -8.10 2.29 6.74
CA SER A 27 -6.85 3.04 6.91
C SER A 27 -5.76 2.22 7.60
N GLY A 28 -4.51 2.43 7.18
CA GLY A 28 -3.31 1.87 7.80
C GLY A 28 -2.19 2.89 7.95
N CYS A 29 -1.21 2.58 8.79
CA CYS A 29 0.01 3.36 8.98
C CYS A 29 1.21 2.41 9.15
N ASN A 30 2.43 2.93 8.97
CA ASN A 30 3.62 2.13 9.27
C ASN A 30 3.80 1.97 10.78
N VAL A 31 4.18 0.75 11.18
CA VAL A 31 4.48 0.39 12.57
C VAL A 31 5.84 -0.26 12.58
N GLU A 32 6.80 0.46 13.17
CA GLU A 32 8.18 0.03 13.27
C GLU A 32 8.44 -0.83 14.49
N ASN A 33 9.61 -1.45 14.51
CA ASN A 33 10.08 -2.28 15.61
C ASN A 33 11.59 -2.10 15.77
N ALA A 34 12.12 -2.31 16.98
CA ALA A 34 13.56 -2.28 17.24
C ALA A 34 14.32 -3.27 16.35
N CYS A 35 13.73 -4.45 16.09
CA CYS A 35 14.18 -5.34 15.03
C CYS A 35 13.56 -4.88 13.70
N TYR A 36 14.33 -4.17 12.88
CA TYR A 36 13.81 -3.45 11.70
C TYR A 36 13.07 -4.35 10.69
N SER A 37 13.45 -5.62 10.58
CA SER A 37 12.79 -6.59 9.69
C SER A 37 11.35 -6.94 10.11
N LEU A 38 10.96 -6.68 11.36
CA LEU A 38 9.63 -6.93 11.89
C LEU A 38 8.66 -5.76 11.67
N GLY A 39 9.14 -4.63 11.14
CA GLY A 39 8.28 -3.50 10.82
C GLY A 39 7.29 -3.80 9.69
N VAL A 40 6.11 -3.16 9.75
CA VAL A 40 5.07 -3.26 8.72
C VAL A 40 4.79 -1.89 8.11
N CYS A 41 4.58 -1.87 6.78
CA CYS A 41 4.29 -0.65 6.02
C CYS A 41 2.79 -0.31 6.08
N ALA A 42 2.45 0.96 5.83
CA ALA A 42 1.08 1.44 5.91
C ALA A 42 0.11 0.70 4.99
N GLU A 43 0.56 0.38 3.77
CA GLU A 43 -0.22 -0.33 2.75
C GLU A 43 -0.59 -1.73 3.22
N ARG A 44 0.40 -2.46 3.77
CA ARG A 44 0.20 -3.81 4.31
C ARG A 44 -0.73 -3.77 5.51
N THR A 45 -0.58 -2.80 6.41
CA THR A 45 -1.49 -2.60 7.55
C THR A 45 -2.94 -2.39 7.09
N ALA A 46 -3.18 -1.54 6.08
CA ALA A 46 -4.52 -1.27 5.55
C ALA A 46 -5.14 -2.52 4.89
N ILE A 47 -4.35 -3.24 4.09
CA ILE A 47 -4.78 -4.48 3.42
C ILE A 47 -5.09 -5.57 4.45
N GLN A 48 -4.20 -5.80 5.41
CA GLN A 48 -4.38 -6.79 6.47
C GLN A 48 -5.65 -6.52 7.27
N LYS A 49 -5.92 -5.25 7.60
CA LYS A 49 -7.15 -4.86 8.29
C LYS A 49 -8.39 -5.21 7.46
N ALA A 50 -8.46 -4.78 6.20
CA ALA A 50 -9.59 -5.06 5.32
C ALA A 50 -9.87 -6.57 5.18
N ILE A 51 -8.81 -7.37 4.99
CA ILE A 51 -8.92 -8.83 4.87
C ILE A 51 -9.43 -9.45 6.16
N SER A 52 -8.90 -9.02 7.31
CA SER A 52 -9.35 -9.54 8.61
C SER A 52 -10.81 -9.25 8.91
N GLU A 53 -11.38 -8.23 8.25
CA GLU A 53 -12.79 -7.86 8.32
C GLU A 53 -13.62 -8.41 7.14
N GLY A 54 -13.06 -9.34 6.34
CA GLY A 54 -13.78 -10.08 5.31
C GLY A 54 -13.75 -9.47 3.90
N HIS A 55 -12.98 -8.40 3.67
CA HIS A 55 -12.90 -7.75 2.37
C HIS A 55 -11.63 -8.16 1.60
N THR A 56 -11.82 -8.81 0.45
CA THR A 56 -10.71 -9.29 -0.42
C THR A 56 -10.72 -8.70 -1.83
N SER A 57 -11.68 -7.83 -2.13
CA SER A 57 -11.81 -7.13 -3.43
C SER A 57 -11.66 -5.62 -3.24
N PHE A 58 -10.74 -5.02 -3.99
CA PHE A 58 -10.31 -3.64 -3.80
C PHE A 58 -10.48 -2.82 -5.08
N LYS A 59 -10.80 -1.54 -4.93
CA LYS A 59 -10.93 -0.57 -6.03
C LYS A 59 -9.74 0.36 -6.14
N ALA A 60 -9.23 0.83 -5.00
CA ALA A 60 -8.13 1.78 -4.97
C ALA A 60 -7.39 1.81 -3.63
N MET A 61 -6.15 2.30 -3.63
CA MET A 61 -5.45 2.74 -2.43
C MET A 61 -4.77 4.08 -2.65
N ALA A 62 -4.84 4.96 -1.65
CA ALA A 62 -4.04 6.18 -1.57
C ALA A 62 -2.95 6.04 -0.51
N ILE A 63 -1.74 6.53 -0.80
CA ILE A 63 -0.57 6.48 0.08
C ILE A 63 -0.04 7.90 0.26
N THR A 64 0.23 8.29 1.51
CA THR A 64 0.74 9.62 1.88
C THR A 64 1.93 9.51 2.85
N SER A 65 2.83 10.49 2.80
CA SER A 65 3.97 10.61 3.73
C SER A 65 4.36 12.08 3.92
N ASP A 66 5.40 12.34 4.72
CA ASP A 66 6.04 13.66 4.84
C ASP A 66 7.23 13.84 3.87
N MET A 67 7.36 12.96 2.87
CA MET A 67 8.29 13.17 1.77
C MET A 67 7.93 14.47 1.04
N GLY A 68 8.91 15.35 0.84
CA GLY A 68 8.72 16.69 0.26
C GLY A 68 8.20 16.67 -1.19
N ASP A 69 9.04 17.05 -2.16
CA ASP A 69 8.57 17.24 -3.54
C ASP A 69 8.43 15.92 -4.35
N ASN A 70 8.62 14.77 -3.71
CA ASN A 70 8.56 13.46 -4.34
C ASN A 70 7.28 12.71 -3.98
N PHE A 71 6.76 11.92 -4.92
CA PHE A 71 5.64 11.02 -4.65
C PHE A 71 6.10 9.84 -3.77
N ILE A 72 5.32 9.50 -2.75
CA ILE A 72 5.55 8.27 -1.99
C ILE A 72 5.22 7.05 -2.85
N VAL A 73 6.18 6.13 -2.99
CA VAL A 73 6.02 4.93 -3.82
C VAL A 73 6.01 3.70 -2.92
N PRO A 74 5.06 2.74 -3.09
CA PRO A 74 5.04 1.54 -2.27
C PRO A 74 6.31 0.71 -2.50
N CYS A 75 6.82 0.11 -1.42
CA CYS A 75 7.98 -0.77 -1.50
C CYS A 75 7.63 -2.08 -2.22
N GLY A 76 8.63 -2.84 -2.67
CA GLY A 76 8.42 -4.09 -3.41
C GLY A 76 7.55 -5.11 -2.66
N ALA A 77 7.72 -5.23 -1.34
CA ALA A 77 6.90 -6.12 -0.51
C ALA A 77 5.42 -5.72 -0.50
N CYS A 78 5.12 -4.42 -0.38
CA CYS A 78 3.75 -3.92 -0.47
C CYS A 78 3.13 -4.21 -1.84
N ARG A 79 3.88 -3.98 -2.93
CA ARG A 79 3.41 -4.27 -4.29
C ARG A 79 3.05 -5.75 -4.47
N GLN A 80 3.83 -6.65 -3.90
CA GLN A 80 3.55 -8.08 -3.98
C GLN A 80 2.30 -8.46 -3.17
N VAL A 81 2.12 -7.90 -1.97
CA VAL A 81 0.89 -8.11 -1.19
C VAL A 81 -0.33 -7.56 -1.92
N MET A 82 -0.21 -6.37 -2.52
CA MET A 82 -1.28 -5.79 -3.34
C MET A 82 -1.68 -6.71 -4.50
N ARG A 83 -0.67 -7.28 -5.19
CA ARG A 83 -0.84 -8.15 -6.35
C ARG A 83 -1.56 -9.46 -6.03
N GLU A 84 -1.47 -9.94 -4.81
CA GLU A 84 -2.20 -11.15 -4.37
C GLU A 84 -3.72 -10.97 -4.52
N PHE A 85 -4.22 -9.74 -4.35
CA PHE A 85 -5.65 -9.41 -4.40
C PHE A 85 -6.09 -8.79 -5.73
N GLY A 86 -5.37 -9.10 -6.80
CA GLY A 86 -5.64 -8.64 -8.15
C GLY A 86 -4.76 -7.47 -8.59
N THR A 87 -4.83 -7.16 -9.88
CA THR A 87 -3.95 -6.19 -10.54
C THR A 87 -4.69 -5.00 -11.15
N ASP A 88 -6.03 -5.07 -11.19
CA ASP A 88 -6.92 -4.08 -11.79
C ASP A 88 -7.55 -3.17 -10.71
N TRP A 89 -6.69 -2.46 -9.98
CA TRP A 89 -7.12 -1.45 -9.02
C TRP A 89 -6.08 -0.33 -8.94
N ASP A 90 -6.57 0.86 -8.57
CA ASP A 90 -5.81 2.10 -8.71
C ASP A 90 -4.97 2.41 -7.47
N VAL A 91 -3.70 2.76 -7.64
CA VAL A 91 -2.79 3.16 -6.57
C VAL A 91 -2.42 4.63 -6.75
N TYR A 92 -2.88 5.47 -5.84
CA TYR A 92 -2.63 6.90 -5.80
C TYR A 92 -1.41 7.20 -4.94
N LEU A 93 -0.34 7.64 -5.60
CA LEU A 93 0.91 8.04 -4.98
C LEU A 93 0.86 9.54 -4.76
N THR A 94 0.75 10.00 -3.51
CA THR A 94 0.57 11.42 -3.21
C THR A 94 1.88 12.09 -2.81
N LYS A 95 1.91 13.43 -2.91
CA LYS A 95 2.85 14.29 -2.21
C LYS A 95 2.19 14.93 -0.99
N ALA A 96 2.97 15.68 -0.21
CA ALA A 96 2.46 16.46 0.93
C ALA A 96 1.53 17.61 0.51
N ASP A 97 1.70 18.17 -0.69
CA ASP A 97 0.87 19.25 -1.25
C ASP A 97 -0.50 18.78 -1.79
N GLY A 98 -0.79 17.48 -1.71
CA GLY A 98 -2.02 16.86 -2.20
C GLY A 98 -2.01 16.48 -3.68
N THR A 99 -0.99 16.85 -4.45
CA THR A 99 -0.82 16.34 -5.82
C THR A 99 -0.54 14.85 -5.81
N TYR A 100 -0.96 14.15 -6.87
CA TYR A 100 -0.80 12.71 -6.96
C TYR A 100 -0.57 12.23 -8.40
N ILE A 101 0.02 11.04 -8.51
CA ILE A 101 -0.02 10.22 -9.72
C ILE A 101 -0.76 8.92 -9.43
N MET A 102 -1.60 8.51 -10.37
CA MET A 102 -2.27 7.21 -10.32
C MET A 102 -1.45 6.18 -11.10
N LYS A 103 -1.32 4.98 -10.54
CA LYS A 103 -0.65 3.83 -11.14
C LYS A 103 -1.46 2.57 -10.90
N ARG A 104 -1.35 1.61 -11.81
CA ARG A 104 -1.77 0.22 -11.58
C ARG A 104 -0.57 -0.70 -11.49
N LEU A 105 -0.80 -1.90 -10.94
CA LEU A 105 0.27 -2.89 -10.78
C LEU A 105 0.81 -3.37 -12.12
N GLU A 106 -0.05 -3.62 -13.11
CA GLU A 106 0.32 -4.27 -14.38
C GLU A 106 0.09 -3.46 -15.68
N GLU A 107 -0.12 -2.14 -15.64
CA GLU A 107 -0.27 -1.30 -16.87
C GLU A 107 1.05 -0.75 -17.46
N LYS A 108 1.07 -0.20 -18.68
CA LYS A 108 2.28 0.39 -19.28
C LYS A 108 2.88 1.48 -18.34
N LYS A 109 4.10 1.23 -17.80
CA LYS A 109 4.79 1.93 -16.66
C LYS A 109 4.36 1.43 -15.26
N LYS A 110 4.52 0.11 -15.07
CA LYS A 110 4.09 -0.76 -13.95
C LYS A 110 4.75 -0.44 -12.62
N LEU A 111 4.01 -0.64 -11.53
CA LEU A 111 4.60 -0.81 -10.21
C LEU A 111 5.26 -2.20 -10.05
N LEU A 112 4.72 -3.26 -10.66
CA LEU A 112 5.28 -4.61 -10.53
C LEU A 112 5.20 -5.39 -11.86
N PRO A 113 6.10 -5.11 -12.83
CA PRO A 113 6.14 -5.83 -14.09
C PRO A 113 6.54 -7.30 -13.90
N LEU A 114 5.93 -8.20 -14.68
CA LEU A 114 6.23 -9.64 -14.68
C LEU A 114 6.16 -10.25 -13.26
N SER A 115 5.09 -9.91 -12.53
CA SER A 115 4.92 -10.26 -11.13
C SER A 115 4.86 -11.78 -10.93
N PHE A 116 5.52 -12.28 -9.87
CA PHE A 116 5.29 -13.64 -9.38
C PHE A 116 3.87 -13.75 -8.84
N LYS A 117 3.21 -14.88 -9.11
CA LYS A 117 1.78 -15.02 -8.90
C LYS A 117 1.35 -16.39 -8.42
N PRO A 118 0.15 -16.51 -7.81
CA PRO A 118 -0.40 -17.81 -7.41
C PRO A 118 -0.44 -18.83 -8.55
N GLU A 119 -0.60 -18.39 -9.79
CA GLU A 119 -0.58 -19.28 -10.97
C GLU A 119 0.79 -19.92 -11.22
N ASP A 120 1.89 -19.29 -10.80
CA ASP A 120 3.25 -19.84 -10.99
C ASP A 120 3.52 -21.05 -10.07
N LEU A 121 2.70 -21.24 -9.03
CA LEU A 121 2.75 -22.41 -8.15
C LEU A 121 1.97 -23.61 -8.69
N LYS A 122 1.10 -23.38 -9.68
CA LYS A 122 0.32 -24.45 -10.33
C LYS A 122 1.24 -25.17 -11.33
N LYS A 123 1.31 -26.50 -11.21
CA LYS A 123 2.04 -27.35 -12.14
C LYS A 123 1.23 -27.60 -13.41
#